data_AF-A0A972VG34-F1
#
_entry.id   AF-A0A972VG34-F1
#
_cell.length_a   1.000
_cell.length_b   1.000
_cell.length_c   1.000
_cell.angle_alpha   90.00
_cell.angle_beta   90.00
_cell.angle_gamma   90.00
#
_symmetry.space_group_name_H-M   'P 1'
#
loop_
_entity.id
_entity.type
_entity.pdbx_description
1 polymer ?
#
loop_
_entity_poly.entity_id
_entity_poly.type
_entity_poly.pdbx_seq_one_letter_code
_entity_poly.pdbx_strand_id
1 'polypeptide(L)'
;MTHIKTYLWKEWGQNRLLAFSALGVVLVISVVALLVDATEAGQGVVMLGGPILAVILGVYAMGREQGMIQGFWQSRPLRVTAWVLSKYAIGLVILGGVLAVLAAIQLILLYAADLPNRALGGFRVLALVYSWFVLAMYSVAFVLGQWIRGVMHALILSVGAVALILLVPVIVPWLDAWSLTFMTRVGPSILKTPGYAMFAVGMVTFSAIMVTLCHRLVKKRIQIDVDQRAIAWSTVILLLVLGAGALFPIGTNLTPEQILDLPVKQNARVVAMAAQDNQVLVLLHDGPQRNSSRTRRFGLVRVEINAGEAPGGDQAVSMGEPLWFLESEGQSSYTLVQDLAWSEADPSLAYVLARKSQLTDKNETDVSYSLMTLRLDNVLNPIADDLDLTPLLSEGYSILSVSLEQTRLYVYEHRKQSRLLAFSLDKPERPVLTSSEIVSPLGFSGPRPPRNKLTQYQITTLSGSQDPPRITYDLTRKNSWPWTEIREDRILAFTGDWVLTLFGKDEIGTDGVVLTSISQRPRSPIQRLLHLGYGCVLDSLDDWVLCAHDLGVTVYRISDGHEIQRVGHYAAGQGFGDMVILPDKRVILGSDKLHVLRLPEK
;
A
#
# COMPACT_ATOMS: atom_id res chain seq x y z
N MET A 1 -51.04 0.13 10.17
CA MET A 1 -49.81 0.94 10.32
C MET A 1 -49.62 1.57 11.71
N THR A 2 -50.67 1.73 12.52
CA THR A 2 -50.62 2.40 13.84
C THR A 2 -49.74 1.69 14.89
N HIS A 3 -49.70 0.35 14.91
CA HIS A 3 -48.93 -0.39 15.93
C HIS A 3 -47.41 -0.27 15.81
N ILE A 4 -46.84 -0.22 14.59
CA ILE A 4 -45.38 -0.15 14.36
C ILE A 4 -44.81 1.14 14.97
N LYS A 5 -45.54 2.25 14.84
CA LYS A 5 -45.13 3.55 15.40
C LYS A 5 -44.97 3.48 16.92
N THR A 6 -45.89 2.83 17.63
CA THR A 6 -45.82 2.67 19.09
C THR A 6 -44.61 1.82 19.51
N TYR A 7 -44.27 0.78 18.74
CA TYR A 7 -43.08 -0.03 18.99
C TYR A 7 -41.80 0.74 18.75
N LEU A 8 -41.72 1.46 17.64
CA LEU A 8 -40.55 2.28 17.35
C LEU A 8 -40.31 3.31 18.46
N TRP A 9 -41.38 3.94 18.96
CA TRP A 9 -41.28 4.91 20.05
C TRP A 9 -40.83 4.27 21.37
N LYS A 10 -41.35 3.08 21.70
CA LYS A 10 -40.92 2.33 22.89
C LYS A 10 -39.45 1.97 22.81
N GLU A 11 -39.02 1.36 21.71
CA GLU A 11 -37.63 0.95 21.50
C GLU A 11 -36.69 2.17 21.47
N TRP A 12 -37.10 3.29 20.87
CA TRP A 12 -36.35 4.54 20.94
C TRP A 12 -36.21 5.04 22.39
N GLY A 13 -37.32 5.09 23.14
CA GLY A 13 -37.32 5.53 24.53
C GLY A 13 -36.43 4.70 25.45
N GLN A 14 -36.28 3.40 25.15
CA GLN A 14 -35.43 2.48 25.90
C GLN A 14 -33.96 2.55 25.48
N ASN A 15 -33.67 2.79 24.20
CA ASN A 15 -32.30 2.84 23.70
C ASN A 15 -31.68 4.25 23.73
N ARG A 16 -32.47 5.32 23.93
CA ARG A 16 -31.95 6.71 23.96
C ARG A 16 -30.86 6.92 25.00
N LEU A 17 -30.99 6.31 26.18
CA LEU A 17 -29.99 6.49 27.25
C LEU A 17 -28.67 5.83 26.87
N LEU A 18 -28.74 4.63 26.29
CA LEU A 18 -27.57 3.97 25.72
C LEU A 18 -26.97 4.77 24.57
N ALA A 19 -27.79 5.39 23.71
CA ALA A 19 -27.31 6.29 22.66
C ALA A 19 -26.55 7.50 23.23
N PHE A 20 -27.05 8.12 24.30
CA PHE A 20 -26.35 9.23 24.97
C PHE A 20 -25.06 8.77 25.65
N SER A 21 -25.06 7.62 26.32
CA SER A 21 -23.84 7.06 26.92
C SER A 21 -22.79 6.74 25.86
N ALA A 22 -23.21 6.11 24.75
CA ALA A 22 -22.36 5.84 23.59
C ALA A 22 -21.76 7.13 23.03
N LEU A 23 -22.59 8.15 22.80
CA LEU A 23 -22.15 9.44 22.31
C LEU A 23 -21.15 10.10 23.28
N GLY A 24 -21.41 10.03 24.59
CA GLY A 24 -20.52 10.56 25.62
C GLY A 24 -19.15 9.89 25.63
N VAL A 25 -19.10 8.55 25.59
CA VAL A 25 -17.84 7.79 25.51
C VAL A 25 -17.07 8.16 24.25
N VAL A 26 -17.76 8.22 23.12
CA VAL A 26 -17.19 8.57 21.83
C VAL A 26 -16.64 10.01 21.81
N LEU A 27 -17.34 10.96 22.42
CA LEU A 27 -16.89 12.35 22.58
C LEU A 27 -15.62 12.41 23.43
N VAL A 28 -15.59 11.72 24.59
CA VAL A 28 -14.40 11.65 25.45
C VAL A 28 -13.21 11.07 24.70
N ILE A 29 -13.41 9.95 24.00
CA ILE A 29 -12.38 9.30 23.19
C ILE A 29 -11.86 10.25 22.10
N SER A 30 -12.74 10.99 21.44
CA SER A 30 -12.37 11.96 20.39
C SER A 30 -11.57 13.14 20.97
N VAL A 31 -11.92 13.62 22.17
CA VAL A 31 -11.17 14.66 22.88
C VAL A 31 -9.80 14.15 23.33
N VAL A 32 -9.72 12.94 23.87
CA VAL A 32 -8.43 12.32 24.24
C VAL A 32 -7.54 12.15 23.00
N ALA A 33 -8.09 11.69 21.88
CA ALA A 33 -7.37 11.58 20.62
C ALA A 33 -6.83 12.93 20.12
N LEU A 34 -7.58 14.03 20.32
CA LEU A 34 -7.11 15.38 20.01
C LEU A 34 -5.95 15.82 20.90
N LEU A 35 -5.96 15.43 22.18
CA LEU A 35 -4.91 15.77 23.14
C LEU A 35 -3.63 14.96 22.94
N VAL A 36 -3.72 13.76 22.34
CA VAL A 36 -2.60 12.81 22.17
C VAL A 36 -1.89 12.98 20.81
N ASP A 37 -2.02 14.14 20.19
CA ASP A 37 -1.42 14.52 18.89
C ASP A 37 -2.20 14.01 17.66
N ALA A 38 -2.53 14.94 16.77
CA ALA A 38 -3.63 14.84 15.80
C ALA A 38 -3.32 14.04 14.53
N THR A 39 -2.13 13.45 14.41
CA THR A 39 -1.57 13.14 13.08
C THR A 39 -1.75 11.69 12.64
N GLU A 40 -1.76 10.68 13.53
CA GLU A 40 -2.06 9.28 13.15
C GLU A 40 -2.78 8.48 14.24
N ALA A 41 -2.40 8.66 15.51
CA ALA A 41 -3.04 7.98 16.64
C ALA A 41 -4.55 8.31 16.74
N GLY A 42 -4.93 9.56 16.44
CA GLY A 42 -6.33 9.98 16.46
C GLY A 42 -7.21 9.29 15.41
N GLN A 43 -6.67 8.94 14.24
CA GLN A 43 -7.42 8.21 13.21
C GLN A 43 -7.64 6.75 13.64
N GLY A 44 -6.62 6.11 14.24
CA GLY A 44 -6.72 4.74 14.77
C GLY A 44 -7.77 4.62 15.87
N VAL A 45 -7.85 5.61 16.76
CA VAL A 45 -8.83 5.65 17.84
C VAL A 45 -10.28 5.76 17.32
N VAL A 46 -10.53 6.59 16.29
CA VAL A 46 -11.85 6.72 15.64
C VAL A 46 -12.24 5.45 14.87
N MET A 47 -11.25 4.81 14.23
CA MET A 47 -11.39 3.54 13.51
C MET A 47 -11.70 2.35 14.42
N LEU A 48 -11.35 2.42 15.71
CA LEU A 48 -11.66 1.37 16.67
C LEU A 48 -12.96 1.65 17.44
N GLY A 49 -13.27 2.92 17.72
CA GLY A 49 -14.46 3.32 18.48
C GLY A 49 -15.79 2.92 17.81
N GLY A 50 -15.87 3.00 16.48
CA GLY A 50 -17.04 2.58 15.71
C GLY A 50 -17.40 1.09 15.86
N PRO A 51 -16.47 0.15 15.56
CA PRO A 51 -16.66 -1.29 15.80
C PRO A 51 -17.10 -1.64 17.21
N ILE A 52 -16.45 -1.05 18.23
CA ILE A 52 -16.75 -1.33 19.64
C ILE A 52 -18.19 -0.91 19.95
N LEU A 53 -18.57 0.30 19.50
CA LEU A 53 -19.93 0.79 19.67
C LEU A 53 -20.95 -0.09 18.95
N ALA A 54 -20.66 -0.52 17.73
CA ALA A 54 -21.50 -1.41 16.94
C ALA A 54 -21.77 -2.73 17.68
N VAL A 55 -20.74 -3.29 18.31
CA VAL A 55 -20.82 -4.51 19.10
C VAL A 55 -21.71 -4.33 20.32
N ILE A 56 -21.48 -3.28 21.12
CA ILE A 56 -22.26 -2.98 22.31
C ILE A 56 -23.74 -2.77 21.96
N LEU A 57 -24.02 -1.94 20.95
CA LEU A 57 -25.38 -1.68 20.48
C LEU A 57 -26.07 -2.95 19.97
N GLY A 58 -25.38 -3.74 19.13
CA GLY A 58 -25.94 -4.96 18.55
C GLY A 58 -26.31 -5.99 19.61
N VAL A 59 -25.38 -6.25 20.54
CA VAL A 59 -25.60 -7.20 21.62
C VAL A 59 -26.69 -6.71 22.58
N TYR A 60 -26.66 -5.45 22.99
CA TYR A 60 -27.61 -4.91 23.97
C TYR A 60 -29.04 -4.81 23.41
N ALA A 61 -29.18 -4.48 22.12
CA ALA A 61 -30.48 -4.37 21.46
C ALA A 61 -31.30 -5.67 21.55
N MET A 62 -30.64 -6.84 21.45
CA MET A 62 -31.30 -8.14 21.62
C MET A 62 -31.18 -8.72 23.03
N GLY A 63 -30.02 -8.60 23.67
CA GLY A 63 -29.73 -9.22 24.96
C GLY A 63 -30.61 -8.72 26.11
N ARG A 64 -31.01 -7.43 26.10
CA ARG A 64 -31.73 -6.80 27.21
C ARG A 64 -33.07 -7.46 27.55
N GLU A 65 -33.79 -7.99 26.57
CA GLU A 65 -35.14 -8.52 26.77
C GLU A 65 -35.17 -10.05 26.88
N GLN A 66 -34.00 -10.71 26.82
CA GLN A 66 -33.86 -12.14 27.01
C GLN A 66 -34.28 -12.52 28.43
N GLY A 67 -35.44 -13.16 28.56
CA GLY A 67 -36.05 -13.53 29.84
C GLY A 67 -37.46 -12.93 30.04
N MET A 68 -37.66 -11.66 29.69
CA MET A 68 -38.99 -11.00 29.77
C MET A 68 -39.83 -11.18 28.50
N ILE A 69 -39.17 -11.52 27.39
CA ILE A 69 -39.78 -11.80 26.08
C ILE A 69 -40.94 -12.80 26.20
N GLN A 70 -40.81 -13.85 27.03
CA GLN A 70 -41.80 -14.93 27.10
C GLN A 70 -43.20 -14.43 27.54
N GLY A 71 -43.27 -13.56 28.55
CA GLY A 71 -44.52 -12.94 28.99
C GLY A 71 -45.04 -11.85 28.03
N PHE A 72 -44.14 -11.18 27.32
CA PHE A 72 -44.50 -10.18 26.32
C PHE A 72 -45.15 -10.80 25.06
N TRP A 73 -44.60 -11.90 24.53
CA TRP A 73 -45.17 -12.59 23.36
C TRP A 73 -46.52 -13.25 23.66
N GLN A 74 -46.74 -13.69 24.90
CA GLN A 74 -48.02 -14.27 25.32
C GLN A 74 -49.12 -13.21 25.44
N SER A 75 -48.77 -11.95 25.74
CA SER A 75 -49.74 -10.88 25.97
C SER A 75 -50.14 -10.09 24.71
N ARG A 76 -49.33 -10.09 23.64
CA ARG A 76 -49.67 -9.42 22.36
C ARG A 76 -49.14 -10.20 21.15
N PRO A 77 -50.02 -10.72 20.25
CA PRO A 77 -49.60 -11.45 19.06
C PRO A 77 -49.04 -10.50 18.00
N LEU A 78 -47.75 -10.19 18.11
CA LEU A 78 -47.02 -9.53 17.05
C LEU A 78 -46.45 -10.55 16.08
N ARG A 79 -46.14 -10.10 14.86
CA ARG A 79 -45.30 -10.88 13.95
C ARG A 79 -43.85 -10.75 14.40
N VAL A 80 -43.17 -11.89 14.62
CA VAL A 80 -41.73 -11.97 14.95
C VAL A 80 -40.87 -11.12 14.01
N THR A 81 -41.21 -11.09 12.72
CA THR A 81 -40.55 -10.27 11.71
C THR A 81 -40.55 -8.78 12.06
N ALA A 82 -41.72 -8.22 12.41
CA ALA A 82 -41.87 -6.80 12.70
C ALA A 82 -41.07 -6.40 13.94
N TRP A 83 -41.03 -7.25 14.96
CA TRP A 83 -40.28 -7.00 16.20
C TRP A 83 -38.76 -7.01 15.96
N VAL A 84 -38.24 -8.04 15.28
CA VAL A 84 -36.80 -8.12 14.93
C VAL A 84 -36.39 -6.92 14.08
N LEU A 85 -37.17 -6.60 13.04
CA LEU A 85 -36.88 -5.48 12.15
C LEU A 85 -36.92 -4.13 12.88
N SER A 86 -37.87 -3.92 13.80
CA SER A 86 -37.93 -2.66 14.55
C SER A 86 -36.72 -2.46 15.47
N LYS A 87 -36.25 -3.51 16.13
CA LYS A 87 -35.05 -3.44 16.98
C LYS A 87 -33.81 -3.20 16.16
N TYR A 88 -33.65 -3.96 15.08
CA TYR A 88 -32.53 -3.83 14.17
C TYR A 88 -32.45 -2.42 13.57
N ALA A 89 -33.57 -1.89 13.06
CA ALA A 89 -33.65 -0.56 12.48
C ALA A 89 -33.34 0.56 13.47
N ILE A 90 -33.83 0.48 14.71
CA ILE A 90 -33.55 1.51 15.73
C ILE A 90 -32.10 1.51 16.15
N GLY A 91 -31.50 0.33 16.35
CA GLY A 91 -30.07 0.27 16.65
C GLY A 91 -29.21 0.80 15.49
N LEU A 92 -29.63 0.57 14.22
CA LEU A 92 -28.97 1.18 13.06
C LEU A 92 -29.11 2.70 13.03
N VAL A 93 -30.29 3.25 13.33
CA VAL A 93 -30.49 4.70 13.40
C VAL A 93 -29.60 5.33 14.47
N ILE A 94 -29.48 4.68 15.63
CA ILE A 94 -28.59 5.13 16.72
C ILE A 94 -27.13 5.06 16.28
N LEU A 95 -26.70 3.92 15.74
CA LEU A 95 -25.33 3.71 15.28
C LEU A 95 -24.95 4.72 14.19
N GLY A 96 -25.80 4.87 13.17
CA GLY A 96 -25.62 5.84 12.10
C GLY A 96 -25.61 7.28 12.61
N GLY A 97 -26.45 7.62 13.58
CA GLY A 97 -26.46 8.93 14.23
C GLY A 97 -25.14 9.24 14.96
N VAL A 98 -24.63 8.30 15.76
CA VAL A 98 -23.35 8.48 16.48
C VAL A 98 -22.18 8.56 15.50
N LEU A 99 -22.15 7.70 14.47
CA LEU A 99 -21.14 7.77 13.40
C LEU A 99 -21.20 9.08 12.61
N ALA A 100 -22.40 9.60 12.35
CA ALA A 100 -22.59 10.87 11.67
C ALA A 100 -22.09 12.05 12.53
N VAL A 101 -22.36 12.03 13.85
CA VAL A 101 -21.82 13.04 14.77
C VAL A 101 -20.30 12.95 14.85
N LEU A 102 -19.74 11.75 14.94
CA LEU A 102 -18.29 11.52 14.85
C LEU A 102 -17.71 12.10 13.57
N ALA A 103 -18.34 11.78 12.43
CA ALA A 103 -17.91 12.26 11.14
C ALA A 103 -17.99 13.79 11.06
N ALA A 104 -19.03 14.39 11.62
CA ALA A 104 -19.20 15.85 11.69
C ALA A 104 -18.14 16.50 12.58
N ILE A 105 -17.85 15.95 13.76
CA ILE A 105 -16.79 16.45 14.65
C ILE A 105 -15.45 16.39 13.94
N GLN A 106 -15.11 15.26 13.34
CA GLN A 106 -13.89 15.12 12.56
C GLN A 106 -13.86 16.11 11.38
N LEU A 107 -14.97 16.30 10.67
CA LEU A 107 -15.06 17.30 9.61
C LEU A 107 -14.82 18.73 10.13
N ILE A 108 -15.40 19.07 11.29
CA ILE A 108 -15.22 20.37 11.95
C ILE A 108 -13.76 20.54 12.37
N LEU A 109 -13.14 19.50 12.95
CA LEU A 109 -11.73 19.51 13.35
C LEU A 109 -10.81 19.63 12.13
N LEU A 110 -11.10 18.89 11.07
CA LEU A 110 -10.37 18.99 9.79
C LEU A 110 -10.49 20.40 9.21
N TYR A 111 -11.67 21.02 9.31
CA TYR A 111 -11.92 22.38 8.86
C TYR A 111 -11.23 23.42 9.76
N ALA A 112 -11.26 23.22 11.07
CA ALA A 112 -10.62 24.10 12.06
C ALA A 112 -9.08 24.02 11.99
N ALA A 113 -8.55 22.85 11.64
CA ALA A 113 -7.13 22.64 11.35
C ALA A 113 -6.72 23.12 9.94
N ASP A 114 -7.65 23.75 9.21
CA ASP A 114 -7.45 24.28 7.86
C ASP A 114 -6.87 23.24 6.88
N LEU A 115 -7.34 21.99 6.98
CA LEU A 115 -6.84 20.90 6.13
C LEU A 115 -7.51 20.92 4.74
N PRO A 116 -6.77 20.68 3.65
CA PRO A 116 -7.21 20.94 2.28
C PRO A 116 -8.33 20.02 1.81
N ASN A 117 -9.05 20.45 0.77
CA ASN A 117 -10.19 19.73 0.18
C ASN A 117 -9.93 18.26 -0.20
N ARG A 118 -8.67 17.87 -0.50
CA ARG A 118 -8.32 16.45 -0.72
C ARG A 118 -8.40 15.62 0.57
N ALA A 119 -8.09 16.20 1.73
CA ALA A 119 -8.31 15.61 3.05
C ALA A 119 -9.80 15.30 3.26
N LEU A 120 -10.66 16.28 2.95
CA LEU A 120 -12.11 16.14 3.04
C LEU A 120 -12.64 15.06 2.09
N GLY A 121 -12.07 14.96 0.88
CA GLY A 121 -12.38 13.89 -0.07
C GLY A 121 -12.02 12.50 0.47
N GLY A 122 -10.78 12.33 0.95
CA GLY A 122 -10.31 11.08 1.56
C GLY A 122 -11.13 10.71 2.80
N PHE A 123 -11.43 11.68 3.67
CA PHE A 123 -12.26 11.48 4.86
C PHE A 123 -13.69 11.04 4.53
N ARG A 124 -14.32 11.63 3.49
CA ARG A 124 -15.65 11.21 3.04
C ARG A 124 -15.65 9.76 2.55
N VAL A 125 -14.65 9.38 1.76
CA VAL A 125 -14.49 8.00 1.29
C VAL A 125 -14.30 7.06 2.48
N LEU A 126 -13.42 7.45 3.41
CA LEU A 126 -13.14 6.71 4.63
C LEU A 126 -14.39 6.47 5.47
N ALA A 127 -15.13 7.54 5.80
CA ALA A 127 -16.36 7.47 6.59
C ALA A 127 -17.42 6.59 5.92
N LEU A 128 -17.53 6.66 4.60
CA LEU A 128 -18.50 5.93 3.82
C LEU A 128 -18.15 4.44 3.70
N VAL A 129 -16.91 4.08 3.34
CA VAL A 129 -16.42 2.69 3.40
C VAL A 129 -16.59 2.11 4.81
N TYR A 130 -16.17 2.86 5.82
CA TYR A 130 -16.23 2.45 7.22
C TYR A 130 -17.67 2.24 7.70
N SER A 131 -18.65 3.02 7.24
CA SER A 131 -20.06 2.84 7.59
C SER A 131 -20.62 1.47 7.17
N TRP A 132 -20.24 0.97 5.99
CA TRP A 132 -20.64 -0.37 5.53
C TRP A 132 -19.98 -1.47 6.35
N PHE A 133 -18.72 -1.26 6.73
CA PHE A 133 -17.99 -2.18 7.57
C PHE A 133 -18.62 -2.26 8.97
N VAL A 134 -18.93 -1.11 9.57
CA VAL A 134 -19.60 -1.02 10.88
C VAL A 134 -21.01 -1.61 10.86
N LEU A 135 -21.74 -1.46 9.74
CA LEU A 135 -23.02 -2.13 9.54
C LEU A 135 -22.89 -3.66 9.64
N ALA A 136 -21.91 -4.26 8.96
CA ALA A 136 -21.69 -5.71 8.99
C ALA A 136 -21.36 -6.21 10.41
N MET A 137 -20.50 -5.48 11.14
CA MET A 137 -20.14 -5.79 12.52
C MET A 137 -21.35 -5.72 13.47
N TYR A 138 -22.18 -4.68 13.33
CA TYR A 138 -23.42 -4.55 14.07
C TYR A 138 -24.37 -5.73 13.81
N SER A 139 -24.51 -6.17 12.54
CA SER A 139 -25.36 -7.31 12.20
C SER A 139 -24.93 -8.60 12.87
N VAL A 140 -23.63 -8.86 12.93
CA VAL A 140 -23.07 -10.05 13.59
C VAL A 140 -23.30 -9.99 15.10
N ALA A 141 -23.01 -8.84 15.71
CA ALA A 141 -23.23 -8.61 17.13
C ALA A 141 -24.72 -8.76 17.51
N PHE A 142 -25.63 -8.30 16.65
CA PHE A 142 -27.07 -8.43 16.83
C PHE A 142 -27.55 -9.89 16.80
N VAL A 143 -26.98 -10.71 15.90
CA VAL A 143 -27.26 -12.16 15.86
C VAL A 143 -26.74 -12.84 17.12
N LEU A 144 -25.49 -12.57 17.51
CA LEU A 144 -24.85 -13.18 18.68
C LEU A 144 -25.58 -12.79 19.98
N GLY A 145 -26.02 -11.53 20.07
CA GLY A 145 -26.87 -11.04 21.15
C GLY A 145 -28.20 -11.79 21.29
N GLN A 146 -28.72 -12.40 20.21
CA GLN A 146 -29.90 -13.26 20.27
C GLN A 146 -29.55 -14.74 20.54
N TRP A 147 -28.46 -15.22 19.94
CA TRP A 147 -28.08 -16.62 19.97
C TRP A 147 -27.60 -17.09 21.34
N ILE A 148 -26.99 -16.20 22.12
CA ILE A 148 -26.36 -16.50 23.41
C ILE A 148 -27.20 -15.92 24.54
N ARG A 149 -27.50 -16.72 25.57
CA ARG A 149 -28.41 -16.35 26.68
C ARG A 149 -27.81 -15.32 27.66
N GLY A 150 -26.50 -15.06 27.58
CA GLY A 150 -25.79 -14.11 28.44
C GLY A 150 -25.24 -12.91 27.66
N VAL A 151 -25.65 -11.70 28.04
CA VAL A 151 -25.23 -10.44 27.39
C VAL A 151 -23.71 -10.28 27.37
N MET A 152 -23.03 -10.57 28.49
CA MET A 152 -21.57 -10.46 28.57
C MET A 152 -20.85 -11.47 27.66
N HIS A 153 -21.40 -12.67 27.49
CA HIS A 153 -20.81 -13.70 26.62
C HIS A 153 -21.00 -13.34 25.16
N ALA A 154 -22.21 -12.89 24.81
CA ALA A 154 -22.50 -12.35 23.49
C ALA A 154 -21.56 -11.19 23.15
N LEU A 155 -21.24 -10.33 24.11
CA LEU A 155 -20.30 -9.24 23.94
C LEU A 155 -18.88 -9.75 23.62
N ILE A 156 -18.32 -10.65 24.44
CA ILE A 156 -16.97 -11.20 24.24
C ILE A 156 -16.86 -11.89 22.87
N LEU A 157 -17.83 -12.73 22.52
CA LEU A 157 -17.84 -13.44 21.24
C LEU A 157 -18.06 -12.50 20.06
N SER A 158 -18.82 -11.42 20.23
CA SER A 158 -18.97 -10.39 19.20
C SER A 158 -17.67 -9.63 18.96
N VAL A 159 -16.92 -9.31 20.03
CA VAL A 159 -15.58 -8.72 19.89
C VAL A 159 -14.64 -9.68 19.14
N GLY A 160 -14.68 -10.98 19.45
CA GLY A 160 -13.90 -11.98 18.71
C GLY A 160 -14.31 -12.14 17.25
N ALA A 161 -15.60 -12.16 16.96
CA ALA A 161 -16.09 -12.21 15.60
C ALA A 161 -15.69 -10.95 14.81
N VAL A 162 -15.75 -9.78 15.43
CA VAL A 162 -15.29 -8.52 14.82
C VAL A 162 -13.78 -8.52 14.59
N ALA A 163 -12.99 -8.97 15.57
CA ALA A 163 -11.55 -9.12 15.41
C ALA A 163 -11.22 -10.07 14.24
N LEU A 164 -11.95 -11.18 14.10
CA LEU A 164 -11.82 -12.07 12.94
C LEU A 164 -12.24 -11.38 11.63
N ILE A 165 -13.34 -10.62 11.60
CA ILE A 165 -13.75 -9.88 10.40
C ILE A 165 -12.70 -8.83 10.00
N LEU A 166 -11.95 -8.28 10.95
CA LEU A 166 -10.85 -7.36 10.68
C LEU A 166 -9.57 -8.08 10.24
N LEU A 167 -9.20 -9.14 10.95
CA LEU A 167 -7.91 -9.83 10.77
C LEU A 167 -7.93 -10.85 9.65
N VAL A 168 -9.02 -11.59 9.47
CA VAL A 168 -9.12 -12.63 8.45
C VAL A 168 -8.88 -12.03 7.06
N PRO A 169 -9.52 -10.92 6.63
CA PRO A 169 -9.18 -10.27 5.35
C PRO A 169 -7.71 -9.93 5.16
N VAL A 170 -7.00 -9.56 6.23
CA VAL A 170 -5.58 -9.22 6.20
C VAL A 170 -4.70 -10.47 6.08
N ILE A 171 -5.05 -11.53 6.80
CA ILE A 171 -4.32 -12.81 6.83
C ILE A 171 -4.61 -13.63 5.57
N VAL A 172 -5.81 -13.49 5.05
CA VAL A 172 -6.42 -14.37 4.06
C VAL A 172 -6.64 -13.57 2.78
N PRO A 173 -5.65 -13.53 1.86
CA PRO A 173 -5.66 -12.52 0.80
C PRO A 173 -6.85 -12.60 -0.19
N TRP A 174 -7.59 -13.71 -0.30
CA TRP A 174 -8.83 -13.76 -1.10
C TRP A 174 -9.95 -12.89 -0.52
N LEU A 175 -9.85 -12.56 0.77
CA LEU A 175 -10.73 -11.64 1.47
C LEU A 175 -10.12 -10.23 1.57
N ASP A 176 -8.94 -9.95 1.01
CA ASP A 176 -8.32 -8.61 1.08
C ASP A 176 -9.14 -7.56 0.32
N ALA A 177 -9.84 -7.95 -0.76
CA ALA A 177 -10.83 -7.08 -1.42
C ALA A 177 -12.01 -6.70 -0.49
N TRP A 178 -12.17 -7.40 0.63
CA TRP A 178 -13.14 -7.14 1.70
C TRP A 178 -12.48 -6.50 2.93
N SER A 179 -11.17 -6.26 2.90
CA SER A 179 -10.45 -5.61 3.98
C SER A 179 -10.71 -4.11 3.97
N LEU A 180 -10.88 -3.55 5.17
CA LEU A 180 -10.96 -2.11 5.34
C LEU A 180 -9.68 -1.45 4.80
N THR A 181 -8.53 -2.07 5.04
CA THR A 181 -7.20 -1.59 4.65
C THR A 181 -7.04 -1.43 3.14
N PHE A 182 -7.54 -2.38 2.34
CA PHE A 182 -7.50 -2.26 0.89
C PHE A 182 -8.35 -1.08 0.41
N MET A 183 -9.57 -0.95 0.94
CA MET A 183 -10.50 0.11 0.53
C MET A 183 -10.07 1.52 0.95
N THR A 184 -9.28 1.66 2.01
CA THR A 184 -8.73 2.95 2.42
C THR A 184 -7.51 3.39 1.60
N ARG A 185 -6.80 2.45 0.96
CA ARG A 185 -5.58 2.72 0.16
C ARG A 185 -5.83 3.30 -1.22
N VAL A 186 -6.91 2.91 -1.91
CA VAL A 186 -7.16 3.30 -3.31
C VAL A 186 -7.58 4.78 -3.47
N GLY A 187 -7.65 5.53 -2.37
CA GLY A 187 -7.85 6.96 -2.37
C GLY A 187 -9.25 7.41 -2.85
N PRO A 188 -9.45 8.71 -3.10
CA PRO A 188 -10.78 9.27 -3.41
C PRO A 188 -11.39 8.75 -4.72
N SER A 189 -10.56 8.28 -5.64
CA SER A 189 -10.97 7.68 -6.91
C SER A 189 -11.69 6.34 -6.74
N ILE A 190 -11.58 5.68 -5.58
CA ILE A 190 -12.15 4.34 -5.36
C ILE A 190 -13.68 4.32 -5.50
N LEU A 191 -14.37 5.42 -5.17
CA LEU A 191 -15.83 5.50 -5.28
C LEU A 191 -16.33 5.28 -6.72
N LYS A 192 -15.46 5.49 -7.71
CA LYS A 192 -15.76 5.27 -9.13
C LYS A 192 -15.37 3.88 -9.62
N THR A 193 -14.68 3.08 -8.80
CA THR A 193 -14.21 1.75 -9.18
C THR A 193 -15.28 0.69 -8.92
N PRO A 194 -15.38 -0.35 -9.76
CA PRO A 194 -16.29 -1.47 -9.52
C PRO A 194 -15.99 -2.22 -8.21
N GLY A 195 -14.75 -2.14 -7.70
CA GLY A 195 -14.35 -2.74 -6.44
C GLY A 195 -15.11 -2.18 -5.23
N TYR A 196 -15.30 -0.86 -5.17
CA TYR A 196 -16.08 -0.25 -4.08
C TYR A 196 -17.55 -0.69 -4.10
N ALA A 197 -18.18 -0.77 -5.29
CA ALA A 197 -19.54 -1.25 -5.42
C ALA A 197 -19.67 -2.70 -4.97
N MET A 198 -18.73 -3.57 -5.37
CA MET A 198 -18.69 -4.97 -4.95
C MET A 198 -18.54 -5.11 -3.42
N PHE A 199 -17.70 -4.28 -2.81
CA PHE A 199 -17.52 -4.23 -1.35
C PHE A 199 -18.80 -3.82 -0.62
N ALA A 200 -19.41 -2.71 -1.02
CA ALA A 200 -20.64 -2.21 -0.40
C ALA A 200 -21.78 -3.23 -0.54
N VAL A 201 -21.95 -3.81 -1.73
CA VAL A 201 -22.93 -4.88 -1.99
C VAL A 201 -22.62 -6.10 -1.11
N GLY A 202 -21.37 -6.54 -1.02
CA GLY A 202 -20.94 -7.66 -0.18
C GLY A 202 -21.31 -7.46 1.29
N MET A 203 -21.03 -6.28 1.86
CA MET A 203 -21.35 -5.95 3.25
C MET A 203 -22.87 -5.89 3.50
N VAL A 204 -23.64 -5.33 2.56
CA VAL A 204 -25.11 -5.28 2.64
C VAL A 204 -25.72 -6.69 2.54
N THR A 205 -25.26 -7.51 1.61
CA THR A 205 -25.71 -8.89 1.46
C THR A 205 -25.39 -9.71 2.72
N PHE A 206 -24.19 -9.57 3.26
CA PHE A 206 -23.80 -10.20 4.52
C PHE A 206 -24.70 -9.78 5.69
N SER A 207 -24.97 -8.47 5.81
CA SER A 207 -25.90 -7.92 6.81
C SER A 207 -27.31 -8.52 6.68
N ALA A 208 -27.84 -8.62 5.46
CA ALA A 208 -29.15 -9.20 5.20
C ALA A 208 -29.23 -10.69 5.56
N ILE A 209 -28.16 -11.45 5.29
CA ILE A 209 -28.04 -12.85 5.72
C ILE A 209 -28.08 -12.95 7.25
N MET A 210 -27.36 -12.09 7.96
CA MET A 210 -27.32 -12.06 9.43
C MET A 210 -28.69 -11.72 10.02
N VAL A 211 -29.40 -10.72 9.51
CA VAL A 211 -30.76 -10.40 9.97
C VAL A 211 -31.72 -11.56 9.72
N THR A 212 -31.61 -12.24 8.58
CA THR A 212 -32.41 -13.42 8.26
C THR A 212 -32.12 -14.58 9.21
N LEU A 213 -30.85 -14.78 9.56
CA LEU A 213 -30.41 -15.77 10.55
C LEU A 213 -30.98 -15.45 11.93
N CYS A 214 -30.85 -14.20 12.40
CA CYS A 214 -31.45 -13.74 13.66
C CYS A 214 -32.96 -14.03 13.69
N HIS A 215 -33.67 -13.67 12.62
CA HIS A 215 -35.11 -13.95 12.51
C HIS A 215 -35.42 -15.44 12.67
N ARG A 216 -34.64 -16.32 12.03
CA ARG A 216 -34.79 -17.78 12.16
C ARG A 216 -34.50 -18.26 13.59
N LEU A 217 -33.47 -17.74 14.25
CA LEU A 217 -33.12 -18.09 15.63
C LEU A 217 -34.22 -17.68 16.61
N VAL A 218 -34.75 -16.46 16.50
CA VAL A 218 -35.88 -15.99 17.32
C VAL A 218 -37.12 -16.85 17.08
N LYS A 219 -37.47 -17.10 15.81
CA LYS A 219 -38.66 -17.89 15.44
C LYS A 219 -38.57 -19.32 15.98
N LYS A 220 -37.40 -19.96 15.90
CA LYS A 220 -37.17 -21.32 16.40
C LYS A 220 -36.81 -21.38 17.89
N ARG A 221 -36.67 -20.24 18.56
CA ARG A 221 -36.24 -20.13 19.97
C ARG A 221 -34.92 -20.87 20.24
N ILE A 222 -34.00 -20.81 19.28
CA ILE A 222 -32.68 -21.42 19.44
C ILE A 222 -31.83 -20.47 20.26
N GLN A 223 -31.40 -20.92 21.43
CA GLN A 223 -30.46 -20.24 22.29
C GLN A 223 -29.44 -21.24 22.82
N ILE A 224 -28.19 -20.81 22.93
CA ILE A 224 -27.13 -21.59 23.53
C ILE A 224 -26.94 -21.07 24.95
N ASP A 225 -27.11 -21.99 25.90
CA ASP A 225 -26.62 -21.82 27.25
C ASP A 225 -25.12 -22.09 27.27
N VAL A 226 -24.36 -21.08 27.65
CA VAL A 226 -22.90 -21.14 27.67
C VAL A 226 -22.47 -21.22 29.12
N ASP A 227 -21.81 -22.32 29.48
CA ASP A 227 -21.27 -22.50 30.82
C ASP A 227 -20.13 -21.51 31.11
N GLN A 228 -19.88 -21.22 32.39
CA GLN A 228 -18.77 -20.36 32.82
C GLN A 228 -17.41 -20.81 32.27
N ARG A 229 -17.20 -22.12 32.11
CA ARG A 229 -15.98 -22.67 31.49
C ARG A 229 -15.81 -22.23 30.04
N ALA A 230 -16.90 -22.13 29.28
CA ALA A 230 -16.86 -21.66 27.90
C ALA A 230 -16.63 -20.14 27.80
N ILE A 231 -16.98 -19.34 28.82
CA ILE A 231 -16.50 -17.94 28.95
C ILE A 231 -14.98 -17.92 28.98
N ALA A 232 -14.37 -18.67 29.89
CA ALA A 232 -12.93 -18.67 30.06
C ALA A 232 -12.23 -19.05 28.74
N TRP A 233 -12.70 -20.10 28.07
CA TRP A 233 -12.17 -20.51 26.77
C TRP A 233 -12.40 -19.49 25.65
N SER A 234 -13.57 -18.86 25.56
CA SER A 234 -13.81 -17.83 24.54
C SER A 234 -12.92 -16.60 24.75
N THR A 235 -12.66 -16.20 26.00
CA THR A 235 -11.70 -15.15 26.33
C THR A 235 -10.27 -15.53 25.95
N VAL A 236 -9.84 -16.77 26.23
CA VAL A 236 -8.51 -17.26 25.83
C VAL A 236 -8.36 -17.29 24.31
N ILE A 237 -9.36 -17.81 23.57
CA ILE A 237 -9.35 -17.82 22.10
C ILE A 237 -9.32 -16.39 21.55
N LEU A 238 -10.10 -15.47 22.13
CA LEU A 238 -10.07 -14.06 21.76
C LEU A 238 -8.68 -13.46 21.95
N LEU A 239 -8.06 -13.68 23.11
CA LEU A 239 -6.70 -13.21 23.39
C LEU A 239 -5.68 -13.82 22.43
N LEU A 240 -5.83 -15.09 22.04
CA LEU A 240 -4.98 -15.73 21.03
C LEU A 240 -5.19 -15.13 19.64
N VAL A 241 -6.42 -14.85 19.23
CA VAL A 241 -6.72 -14.21 17.93
C VAL A 241 -6.17 -12.78 17.90
N LEU A 242 -6.37 -12.01 18.97
CA LEU A 242 -5.82 -10.66 19.11
C LEU A 242 -4.29 -10.70 19.15
N GLY A 243 -3.70 -11.66 19.87
CA GLY A 243 -2.25 -11.89 19.92
C GLY A 243 -1.69 -12.27 18.55
N ALA A 244 -2.30 -13.23 17.85
CA ALA A 244 -1.90 -13.60 16.49
C ALA A 244 -2.06 -12.43 15.51
N GLY A 245 -3.11 -11.63 15.64
CA GLY A 245 -3.32 -10.42 14.85
C GLY A 245 -2.27 -9.34 15.12
N ALA A 246 -1.87 -9.14 16.38
CA ALA A 246 -0.80 -8.23 16.76
C ALA A 246 0.59 -8.75 16.33
N LEU A 247 0.77 -10.07 16.26
CA LEU A 247 1.97 -10.74 15.77
C LEU A 247 2.04 -10.83 14.24
N PHE A 248 0.93 -10.62 13.51
CA PHE A 248 0.93 -10.72 12.04
C PHE A 248 1.76 -9.60 11.36
N PRO A 249 1.72 -8.33 11.81
CA PRO A 249 2.71 -7.33 11.42
C PRO A 249 4.14 -7.73 11.78
N ILE A 250 4.33 -8.59 12.80
CA ILE A 250 5.61 -9.17 13.21
C ILE A 250 6.02 -10.35 12.31
N GLY A 251 5.23 -10.65 11.27
CA GLY A 251 5.64 -11.49 10.13
C GLY A 251 6.80 -10.91 9.32
N THR A 252 7.39 -9.79 9.74
CA THR A 252 8.72 -9.36 9.33
C THR A 252 9.78 -10.26 9.93
N ASN A 253 10.22 -11.27 9.19
CA ASN A 253 11.40 -12.04 9.59
C ASN A 253 12.71 -11.36 9.20
N LEU A 254 12.65 -10.27 8.44
CA LEU A 254 13.77 -9.37 8.23
C LEU A 254 13.70 -8.24 9.25
N THR A 255 14.67 -8.17 10.15
CA THR A 255 14.84 -7.06 11.08
C THR A 255 15.68 -5.97 10.42
N PRO A 256 15.26 -4.69 10.46
CA PRO A 256 16.11 -3.61 10.00
C PRO A 256 17.29 -3.46 10.94
N GLU A 257 18.49 -3.34 10.39
CA GLU A 257 19.67 -2.99 11.16
C GLU A 257 19.59 -1.55 11.66
N GLN A 258 19.09 -0.66 10.79
CA GLN A 258 18.97 0.76 11.07
C GLN A 258 17.69 1.32 10.44
N ILE A 259 17.06 2.26 11.13
CA ILE A 259 15.97 3.09 10.58
C ILE A 259 16.42 4.53 10.76
N LEU A 260 16.61 5.23 9.65
CA LEU A 260 17.15 6.58 9.63
C LEU A 260 16.04 7.56 9.26
N ASP A 261 15.79 8.51 10.15
CA ASP A 261 14.92 9.64 9.85
C ASP A 261 15.62 10.56 8.86
N LEU A 262 14.97 10.84 7.73
CA LEU A 262 15.49 11.76 6.73
C LEU A 262 15.39 13.22 7.23
N PRO A 263 16.26 14.14 6.82
CA PRO A 263 16.35 15.49 7.35
C PRO A 263 15.34 16.40 6.65
N VAL A 264 14.09 15.97 6.65
CA VAL A 264 12.99 16.58 5.90
C VAL A 264 11.74 16.67 6.75
N LYS A 265 10.86 17.59 6.36
CA LYS A 265 9.53 17.72 6.98
C LYS A 265 8.74 16.42 6.80
N GLN A 266 7.79 16.17 7.70
CA GLN A 266 6.94 14.96 7.79
C GLN A 266 6.21 14.51 6.49
N ASN A 267 6.27 15.28 5.40
CA ASN A 267 5.62 14.96 4.12
C ASN A 267 6.58 14.68 2.96
N ALA A 268 7.89 14.74 3.20
CA ALA A 268 8.83 14.39 2.15
C ALA A 268 8.80 12.88 1.89
N ARG A 269 9.02 12.52 0.63
CA ARG A 269 9.08 11.13 0.20
C ARG A 269 10.34 10.90 -0.61
N VAL A 270 10.95 9.74 -0.43
CA VAL A 270 11.97 9.25 -1.36
C VAL A 270 11.32 8.96 -2.70
N VAL A 271 11.88 9.53 -3.77
CA VAL A 271 11.43 9.32 -5.16
C VAL A 271 12.32 8.32 -5.87
N ALA A 272 13.63 8.48 -5.74
CA ALA A 272 14.65 7.63 -6.33
C ALA A 272 15.89 7.61 -5.42
N MET A 273 16.70 6.58 -5.55
CA MET A 273 17.96 6.42 -4.84
C MET A 273 19.03 5.89 -5.78
N ALA A 274 20.26 6.35 -5.57
CA ALA A 274 21.44 5.79 -6.19
C ALA A 274 22.46 5.45 -5.10
N ALA A 275 23.16 4.34 -5.24
CA ALA A 275 24.16 3.91 -4.26
C ALA A 275 25.54 3.78 -4.89
N GLN A 276 26.56 4.20 -4.14
CA GLN A 276 27.98 4.00 -4.43
C GLN A 276 28.67 3.58 -3.13
N ASP A 277 29.33 2.43 -3.14
CA ASP A 277 29.96 1.83 -1.96
C ASP A 277 29.01 1.77 -0.76
N ASN A 278 29.35 2.45 0.34
CA ASN A 278 28.53 2.54 1.55
C ASN A 278 27.68 3.81 1.62
N GLN A 279 27.58 4.55 0.52
CA GLN A 279 26.86 5.81 0.48
C GLN A 279 25.65 5.72 -0.43
N VAL A 280 24.61 6.44 -0.06
CA VAL A 280 23.36 6.50 -0.78
C VAL A 280 23.04 7.96 -1.05
N LEU A 281 22.80 8.28 -2.30
CA LEU A 281 22.23 9.54 -2.73
C LEU A 281 20.72 9.36 -2.86
N VAL A 282 19.97 10.13 -2.07
CA VAL A 282 18.53 10.02 -1.94
C VAL A 282 17.87 11.24 -2.57
N LEU A 283 17.04 11.02 -3.58
CA LEU A 283 16.18 12.05 -4.15
C LEU A 283 14.91 12.18 -3.33
N LEU A 284 14.75 13.35 -2.73
CA LEU A 284 13.62 13.72 -1.91
C LEU A 284 12.67 14.60 -2.71
N HIS A 285 11.38 14.33 -2.56
CA HIS A 285 10.31 15.22 -2.97
C HIS A 285 9.60 15.72 -1.71
N ASP A 286 9.79 16.99 -1.39
CA ASP A 286 8.97 17.70 -0.40
C ASP A 286 7.73 18.20 -1.13
N GLY A 287 6.67 17.40 -1.02
CA GLY A 287 5.36 17.79 -1.50
C GLY A 287 4.84 18.95 -0.65
N PRO A 288 3.98 19.83 -1.20
CA PRO A 288 3.52 21.00 -0.49
C PRO A 288 2.95 20.60 0.86
N GLN A 289 3.53 21.15 1.94
CA GLN A 289 2.90 21.18 3.24
C GLN A 289 1.51 21.77 3.00
N ARG A 290 0.47 21.06 3.44
CA ARG A 290 -0.93 21.23 3.02
C ARG A 290 -1.44 22.69 2.97
N ASN A 291 -0.79 23.63 3.69
CA ASN A 291 -1.20 25.02 3.89
C ASN A 291 -0.13 26.09 3.53
N SER A 292 1.10 25.71 3.15
CA SER A 292 2.07 26.68 2.59
C SER A 292 1.86 26.78 1.07
N SER A 293 2.44 27.77 0.42
CA SER A 293 2.49 27.87 -1.05
C SER A 293 2.68 26.50 -1.70
N ARG A 294 2.05 26.24 -2.86
CA ARG A 294 2.11 24.96 -3.60
C ARG A 294 3.52 24.63 -4.12
N THR A 295 4.56 25.10 -3.46
CA THR A 295 5.94 24.81 -3.79
C THR A 295 6.16 23.32 -3.57
N ARG A 296 6.44 22.64 -4.67
CA ARG A 296 7.04 21.32 -4.63
C ARG A 296 8.53 21.54 -4.71
N ARG A 297 9.26 20.97 -3.77
CA ARG A 297 10.71 21.04 -3.77
C ARG A 297 11.29 19.67 -4.01
N PHE A 298 12.32 19.62 -4.83
CA PHE A 298 13.13 18.43 -5.00
C PHE A 298 14.54 18.72 -4.51
N GLY A 299 15.07 17.78 -3.75
CA GLY A 299 16.39 17.90 -3.16
C GLY A 299 17.10 16.56 -3.11
N LEU A 300 18.43 16.61 -2.99
CA LEU A 300 19.26 15.43 -2.84
C LEU A 300 19.87 15.42 -1.44
N VAL A 301 19.87 14.25 -0.79
CA VAL A 301 20.59 14.02 0.47
C VAL A 301 21.58 12.91 0.25
N ARG A 302 22.83 13.15 0.64
CA ARG A 302 23.85 12.11 0.73
C ARG A 302 23.81 11.52 2.14
N VAL A 303 23.70 10.20 2.21
CA VAL A 303 23.66 9.42 3.45
C VAL A 303 24.79 8.42 3.44
N GLU A 304 25.61 8.44 4.48
CA GLU A 304 26.68 7.46 4.67
C GLU A 304 26.22 6.35 5.62
N ILE A 305 26.12 5.13 5.09
CA ILE A 305 25.67 3.95 5.82
C ILE A 305 26.89 3.23 6.41
N ASN A 306 27.28 3.63 7.61
CA ASN A 306 28.41 3.03 8.31
C ASN A 306 28.16 1.53 8.56
N ALA A 307 29.12 0.70 8.17
CA ALA A 307 29.12 -0.73 8.47
C ALA A 307 29.56 -0.93 9.92
N GLY A 308 28.67 -0.66 10.88
CA GLY A 308 29.00 -0.82 12.29
C GLY A 308 28.65 -2.21 12.82
N GLU A 309 29.67 -2.91 13.31
CA GLU A 309 29.56 -4.09 14.16
C GLU A 309 29.10 -3.70 15.56
N ALA A 310 27.79 -3.50 15.78
CA ALA A 310 27.12 -3.85 17.04
C ALA A 310 25.70 -3.25 17.11
N PRO A 311 24.69 -4.05 17.49
CA PRO A 311 23.42 -3.52 17.97
C PRO A 311 23.64 -2.90 19.36
N GLY A 312 23.62 -1.57 19.47
CA GLY A 312 23.58 -0.86 20.76
C GLY A 312 24.58 0.27 21.00
N GLY A 313 25.49 0.54 20.05
CA GLY A 313 26.25 1.80 20.05
C GLY A 313 25.53 2.83 19.17
N ASP A 314 25.44 4.09 19.61
CA ASP A 314 25.04 5.22 18.76
C ASP A 314 26.00 5.31 17.58
N GLN A 315 25.72 4.56 16.51
CA GLN A 315 26.48 4.64 15.28
C GLN A 315 26.15 6.00 14.67
N ALA A 316 27.15 6.88 14.64
CA ALA A 316 27.04 8.18 14.01
C ALA A 316 26.82 7.98 12.50
N VAL A 317 25.57 7.90 12.07
CA VAL A 317 25.22 8.04 10.66
C VAL A 317 25.45 9.48 10.28
N SER A 318 26.30 9.70 9.28
CA SER A 318 26.53 11.02 8.72
C SER A 318 25.49 11.25 7.63
N MET A 319 24.61 12.22 7.88
CA MET A 319 23.58 12.62 6.93
C MET A 319 23.78 14.11 6.61
N GLY A 320 23.99 14.43 5.34
CA GLY A 320 24.11 15.81 4.89
C GLY A 320 22.78 16.55 4.94
N GLU A 321 22.84 17.88 4.94
CA GLU A 321 21.64 18.70 4.70
C GLU A 321 21.13 18.47 3.26
N PRO A 322 19.80 18.50 3.01
CA PRO A 322 19.28 18.37 1.67
C PRO A 322 19.71 19.52 0.77
N LEU A 323 20.33 19.18 -0.35
CA LEU A 323 20.61 20.09 -1.45
C LEU A 323 19.35 20.28 -2.30
N TRP A 324 18.63 21.37 -2.06
CA TRP A 324 17.43 21.70 -2.83
C TRP A 324 17.82 22.37 -4.15
N PHE A 325 17.46 21.77 -5.27
CA PHE A 325 17.85 22.25 -6.60
C PHE A 325 16.67 22.67 -7.47
N LEU A 326 15.45 22.28 -7.11
CA LEU A 326 14.27 22.59 -7.88
C LEU A 326 13.13 22.99 -6.95
N GLU A 327 12.57 24.18 -7.18
CA GLU A 327 11.37 24.66 -6.53
C GLU A 327 10.35 25.03 -7.60
N SER A 328 9.25 24.27 -7.66
CA SER A 328 8.17 24.51 -8.62
C SER A 328 7.18 25.48 -8.00
N GLU A 329 7.24 26.75 -8.41
CA GLU A 329 6.26 27.76 -8.03
C GLU A 329 5.11 27.85 -9.06
N GLY A 330 3.86 27.69 -8.63
CA GLY A 330 2.68 27.99 -9.45
C GLY A 330 1.59 26.92 -9.49
N GLN A 331 0.38 27.33 -9.88
CA GLN A 331 -0.77 26.41 -10.00
C GLN A 331 -0.85 25.71 -11.37
N SER A 332 -0.26 26.32 -12.40
CA SER A 332 -0.42 25.92 -13.81
C SER A 332 0.78 25.19 -14.38
N SER A 333 1.92 25.11 -13.68
CA SER A 333 3.02 24.24 -14.09
C SER A 333 3.46 23.38 -12.92
N TYR A 334 3.80 22.13 -13.20
CA TYR A 334 4.40 21.26 -12.21
C TYR A 334 5.60 20.55 -12.84
N THR A 335 6.69 20.49 -12.09
CA THR A 335 7.81 19.64 -12.42
C THR A 335 7.75 18.39 -11.57
N LEU A 336 8.05 17.25 -12.18
CA LEU A 336 8.16 15.95 -11.56
C LEU A 336 9.53 15.40 -11.90
N VAL A 337 10.33 15.11 -10.88
CA VAL A 337 11.58 14.38 -11.06
C VAL A 337 11.25 12.88 -11.14
N GLN A 338 11.77 12.21 -12.15
CA GLN A 338 11.43 10.82 -12.47
C GLN A 338 12.47 9.83 -11.96
N ASP A 339 13.76 10.15 -12.10
CA ASP A 339 14.84 9.19 -11.88
C ASP A 339 16.17 9.88 -11.58
N LEU A 340 17.14 9.14 -11.03
CA LEU A 340 18.44 9.61 -10.53
C LEU A 340 19.56 8.64 -10.91
N ALA A 341 20.67 9.18 -11.44
CA ALA A 341 21.95 8.48 -11.55
C ALA A 341 23.05 9.26 -10.82
N TRP A 342 24.01 8.55 -10.23
CA TRP A 342 25.11 9.14 -9.45
C TRP A 342 26.47 8.73 -10.03
N SER A 343 27.36 9.71 -10.25
CA SER A 343 28.64 9.49 -10.92
C SER A 343 29.67 8.80 -10.02
N GLU A 344 30.04 7.56 -10.37
CA GLU A 344 31.11 6.84 -9.67
C GLU A 344 32.48 7.52 -9.88
N ALA A 345 32.73 8.07 -11.07
CA ALA A 345 34.00 8.70 -11.44
C ALA A 345 34.21 10.06 -10.78
N ASP A 346 33.11 10.79 -10.54
CA ASP A 346 33.11 12.07 -9.84
C ASP A 346 31.91 12.12 -8.88
N PRO A 347 32.07 11.68 -7.61
CA PRO A 347 30.98 11.61 -6.64
C PRO A 347 30.35 12.97 -6.30
N SER A 348 30.93 14.08 -6.77
CA SER A 348 30.33 15.41 -6.67
C SER A 348 29.22 15.65 -7.69
N LEU A 349 29.03 14.76 -8.67
CA LEU A 349 28.07 14.93 -9.76
C LEU A 349 26.94 13.91 -9.74
N ALA A 350 25.71 14.39 -9.92
CA ALA A 350 24.52 13.57 -10.09
C ALA A 350 23.72 14.00 -11.33
N TYR A 351 23.01 13.06 -11.94
CA TYR A 351 22.20 13.28 -13.13
C TYR A 351 20.74 12.99 -12.81
N VAL A 352 19.88 13.96 -13.06
CA VAL A 352 18.47 13.92 -12.64
C VAL A 352 17.56 14.12 -13.85
N LEU A 353 16.61 13.22 -14.04
CA LEU A 353 15.59 13.36 -15.08
C LEU A 353 14.38 14.11 -14.53
N ALA A 354 14.08 15.27 -15.13
CA ALA A 354 12.94 16.08 -14.79
C ALA A 354 11.93 16.12 -15.94
N ARG A 355 10.65 16.04 -15.59
CA ARG A 355 9.52 16.26 -16.49
C ARG A 355 8.79 17.51 -16.03
N LYS A 356 8.71 18.52 -16.88
CA LYS A 356 7.91 19.71 -16.65
C LYS A 356 6.61 19.60 -17.43
N SER A 357 5.51 19.97 -16.81
CA SER A 357 4.19 19.91 -17.45
C SER A 357 3.39 21.15 -17.12
N GLN A 358 2.82 21.80 -18.14
CA GLN A 358 1.84 22.85 -17.97
C GLN A 358 0.42 22.28 -18.03
N LEU A 359 -0.41 22.71 -17.09
CA LEU A 359 -1.82 22.36 -16.96
C LEU A 359 -2.68 23.52 -17.47
N THR A 360 -3.39 23.28 -18.57
CA THR A 360 -4.44 24.17 -19.09
C THR A 360 -5.78 23.44 -18.95
N ASP A 361 -6.74 24.02 -18.23
CA ASP A 361 -8.06 23.42 -17.97
C ASP A 361 -8.04 21.98 -17.43
N LYS A 362 -7.02 21.65 -16.61
CA LYS A 362 -6.73 20.31 -16.03
C LYS A 362 -6.18 19.28 -17.03
N ASN A 363 -5.97 19.64 -18.29
CA ASN A 363 -5.26 18.83 -19.24
C ASN A 363 -3.79 19.25 -19.31
N GLU A 364 -2.90 18.27 -19.49
CA GLU A 364 -1.49 18.53 -19.73
C GLU A 364 -1.30 18.93 -21.19
N THR A 365 -0.90 20.16 -21.45
CA THR A 365 -0.85 20.73 -22.80
C THR A 365 0.55 21.06 -23.29
N ASP A 366 1.54 21.08 -22.40
CA ASP A 366 2.94 21.36 -22.73
C ASP A 366 3.84 20.53 -21.80
N VAL A 367 4.41 19.45 -22.34
CA VAL A 367 5.24 18.51 -21.59
C VAL A 367 6.66 18.59 -22.14
N SER A 368 7.59 19.04 -21.31
CA SER A 368 9.02 19.02 -21.62
C SER A 368 9.77 18.10 -20.67
N TYR A 369 10.88 17.56 -21.16
CA TYR A 369 11.77 16.68 -20.40
C TYR A 369 13.15 17.30 -20.40
N SER A 370 13.83 17.28 -19.26
CA SER A 370 15.20 17.73 -19.16
C SER A 370 16.05 16.78 -18.34
N LEU A 371 17.34 16.75 -18.69
CA LEU A 371 18.39 16.05 -17.96
C LEU A 371 19.25 17.11 -17.25
N MET A 372 19.09 17.20 -15.94
CA MET A 372 19.83 18.12 -15.11
C MET A 372 21.13 17.45 -14.62
N THR A 373 22.24 18.15 -14.77
CA THR A 373 23.52 17.77 -14.16
C THR A 373 23.72 18.60 -12.90
N LEU A 374 23.81 17.94 -11.76
CA LEU A 374 23.85 18.56 -10.44
C LEU A 374 25.22 18.41 -9.78
N ARG A 375 25.73 19.50 -9.22
CA ARG A 375 26.93 19.58 -8.39
C ARG A 375 26.57 19.56 -6.92
N LEU A 376 26.89 18.44 -6.27
CA LEU A 376 26.61 18.17 -4.86
C LEU A 376 27.51 19.01 -3.92
N ASP A 377 28.62 19.54 -4.43
CA ASP A 377 29.56 20.40 -3.72
C ASP A 377 29.19 21.90 -3.77
N ASN A 378 28.23 22.29 -4.61
CA ASN A 378 27.86 23.69 -4.84
C ASN A 378 26.42 23.99 -4.39
N VAL A 379 26.28 24.37 -3.12
CA VAL A 379 24.96 24.63 -2.50
C VAL A 379 24.22 25.83 -3.13
N LEU A 380 24.95 26.86 -3.56
CA LEU A 380 24.34 28.10 -4.06
C LEU A 380 23.82 27.98 -5.50
N ASN A 381 24.49 27.17 -6.32
CA ASN A 381 24.06 26.90 -7.68
C ASN A 381 24.29 25.43 -8.03
N PRO A 382 23.39 24.54 -7.60
CA PRO A 382 23.57 23.10 -7.78
C PRO A 382 23.45 22.66 -9.23
N ILE A 383 22.78 23.40 -10.10
CA ILE A 383 22.59 23.00 -11.51
C ILE A 383 23.79 23.47 -12.34
N ALA A 384 24.62 22.52 -12.78
CA ALA A 384 25.75 22.78 -13.68
C ALA A 384 25.32 22.85 -15.16
N ASP A 385 24.34 22.03 -15.53
CA ASP A 385 23.77 21.97 -16.88
C ASP A 385 22.31 21.50 -16.83
N ASP A 386 21.48 21.93 -17.77
CA ASP A 386 20.06 21.54 -17.91
C ASP A 386 19.75 21.30 -19.38
N LEU A 387 19.89 20.04 -19.80
CA LEU A 387 19.79 19.65 -21.20
C LEU A 387 18.34 19.33 -21.56
N ASP A 388 17.76 20.07 -22.51
CA ASP A 388 16.41 19.80 -23.02
C ASP A 388 16.39 18.52 -23.86
N LEU A 389 15.69 17.50 -23.35
CA LEU A 389 15.50 16.21 -24.01
C LEU A 389 14.26 16.20 -24.90
N THR A 390 13.35 17.16 -24.75
CA THR A 390 12.09 17.23 -25.51
C THR A 390 12.26 17.04 -27.03
N PRO A 391 13.22 17.70 -27.71
CA PRO A 391 13.40 17.51 -29.15
C PRO A 391 13.99 16.13 -29.53
N LEU A 392 14.56 15.41 -28.57
CA LEU A 392 15.18 14.10 -28.76
C LEU A 392 14.22 12.95 -28.48
N LEU A 393 13.04 13.24 -27.92
CA LEU A 393 12.05 12.25 -27.50
C LEU A 393 10.85 12.23 -28.44
N SER A 394 10.02 11.20 -28.31
CA SER A 394 8.81 11.05 -29.11
C SER A 394 7.67 11.92 -28.55
N GLU A 395 6.81 12.49 -29.40
CA GLU A 395 5.72 13.37 -28.96
C GLU A 395 4.70 12.67 -28.04
N GLY A 396 4.47 13.18 -26.82
CA GLY A 396 3.44 12.70 -25.88
C GLY A 396 3.95 12.35 -24.48
N TYR A 397 3.26 11.44 -23.79
CA TYR A 397 3.67 10.95 -22.47
C TYR A 397 4.72 9.84 -22.58
N SER A 398 5.88 10.05 -21.96
CA SER A 398 6.99 9.11 -21.89
C SER A 398 7.39 8.87 -20.44
N ILE A 399 7.63 7.60 -20.10
CA ILE A 399 8.34 7.24 -18.88
C ILE A 399 9.81 7.18 -19.26
N LEU A 400 10.64 7.97 -18.59
CA LEU A 400 12.07 7.99 -18.80
C LEU A 400 12.78 7.32 -17.62
N SER A 401 13.90 6.69 -17.91
CA SER A 401 14.85 6.21 -16.90
C SER A 401 16.26 6.66 -17.27
N VAL A 402 17.10 6.87 -16.27
CA VAL A 402 18.50 7.23 -16.42
C VAL A 402 19.38 6.17 -15.79
N SER A 403 20.41 5.76 -16.50
CA SER A 403 21.40 4.83 -15.99
C SER A 403 22.80 5.30 -16.36
N LEU A 404 23.74 5.04 -15.45
CA LEU A 404 25.14 5.39 -15.65
C LEU A 404 25.95 4.09 -15.76
N GLU A 405 26.74 3.99 -16.83
CA GLU A 405 27.70 2.91 -16.99
C GLU A 405 29.05 3.51 -17.36
N GLN A 406 30.03 3.37 -16.47
CA GLN A 406 31.39 3.89 -16.66
C GLN A 406 31.39 5.42 -16.95
N THR A 407 31.79 5.82 -18.15
CA THR A 407 31.84 7.22 -18.62
C THR A 407 30.70 7.56 -19.58
N ARG A 408 29.63 6.76 -19.58
CA ARG A 408 28.47 6.97 -20.45
C ARG A 408 27.20 7.03 -19.62
N LEU A 409 26.36 8.00 -19.96
CA LEU A 409 25.05 8.18 -19.39
C LEU A 409 24.00 7.77 -20.43
N TYR A 410 23.05 6.96 -20.02
CA TYR A 410 21.99 6.45 -20.87
C TYR A 410 20.66 7.00 -20.38
N VAL A 411 19.86 7.54 -21.31
CA VAL A 411 18.47 7.91 -21.06
C VAL A 411 17.60 7.04 -21.95
N TYR A 412 16.67 6.32 -21.33
CA TYR A 412 15.80 5.39 -22.02
C TYR A 412 14.34 5.86 -21.98
N GLU A 413 13.75 6.01 -23.16
CA GLU A 413 12.34 6.34 -23.36
C GLU A 413 11.48 5.08 -23.49
N HIS A 414 10.60 4.84 -22.53
CA HIS A 414 9.65 3.71 -22.58
C HIS A 414 8.42 4.05 -23.40
N ARG A 415 8.33 3.50 -24.62
CA ARG A 415 7.18 3.65 -25.52
C ARG A 415 6.94 2.46 -26.43
N LYS A 416 5.91 2.56 -27.29
CA LYS A 416 5.70 1.61 -28.41
C LYS A 416 6.90 1.56 -29.35
N GLN A 417 7.58 2.68 -29.54
CA GLN A 417 8.88 2.80 -30.18
C GLN A 417 9.81 3.39 -29.12
N SER A 418 10.54 2.52 -28.43
CA SER A 418 11.45 2.98 -27.40
C SER A 418 12.69 3.62 -28.04
N ARG A 419 13.29 4.55 -27.31
CA ARG A 419 14.50 5.25 -27.76
C ARG A 419 15.55 5.19 -26.66
N LEU A 420 16.77 4.85 -27.04
CA LEU A 420 17.93 4.90 -26.17
C LEU A 420 18.81 6.07 -26.61
N LEU A 421 19.00 7.03 -25.71
CA LEU A 421 19.91 8.14 -25.89
C LEU A 421 21.18 7.84 -25.09
N ALA A 422 22.35 7.91 -25.73
CA ALA A 422 23.63 7.74 -25.07
C ALA A 422 24.42 9.05 -25.07
N PHE A 423 24.89 9.46 -23.90
CA PHE A 423 25.67 10.66 -23.70
C PHE A 423 27.08 10.30 -23.26
N SER A 424 28.08 10.96 -23.86
CA SER A 424 29.46 10.90 -23.38
C SER A 424 29.63 11.82 -22.17
N LEU A 425 30.36 11.32 -21.17
CA LEU A 425 30.80 12.07 -19.99
C LEU A 425 32.29 12.42 -20.04
N ASP A 426 32.88 12.58 -21.23
CA ASP A 426 34.25 13.13 -21.36
C ASP A 426 34.38 14.50 -20.68
N LYS A 427 33.28 15.25 -20.63
CA LYS A 427 33.08 16.42 -19.77
C LYS A 427 31.86 16.15 -18.87
N PRO A 428 32.05 15.58 -17.67
CA PRO A 428 30.95 15.09 -16.83
C PRO A 428 29.89 16.15 -16.48
N GLU A 429 30.29 17.43 -16.38
CA GLU A 429 29.38 18.55 -16.12
C GLU A 429 28.47 18.92 -17.29
N ARG A 430 28.76 18.45 -18.51
CA ARG A 430 28.02 18.77 -19.74
C ARG A 430 27.91 17.53 -20.63
N PRO A 431 26.98 16.61 -20.31
CA PRO A 431 26.76 15.40 -21.10
C PRO A 431 26.49 15.73 -22.57
N VAL A 432 27.25 15.13 -23.48
CA VAL A 432 27.08 15.36 -24.94
C VAL A 432 26.44 14.14 -25.58
N LEU A 433 25.33 14.33 -26.28
CA LEU A 433 24.66 13.25 -27.01
C LEU A 433 25.61 12.66 -28.05
N THR A 434 25.88 11.36 -27.96
CA THR A 434 26.75 10.61 -28.88
C THR A 434 25.99 9.68 -29.80
N SER A 435 24.91 9.07 -29.31
CA SER A 435 24.02 8.26 -30.14
C SER A 435 22.56 8.39 -29.71
N SER A 436 21.67 8.17 -30.66
CA SER A 436 20.22 8.11 -30.47
C SER A 436 19.70 6.96 -31.32
N GLU A 437 19.27 5.90 -30.66
CA GLU A 437 18.88 4.65 -31.30
C GLU A 437 17.43 4.35 -30.99
N ILE A 438 16.65 4.04 -32.03
CA ILE A 438 15.32 3.45 -31.83
C ILE A 438 15.56 1.97 -31.55
N VAL A 439 15.23 1.56 -30.34
CA VAL A 439 15.37 0.18 -29.90
C VAL A 439 13.99 -0.46 -29.83
N SER A 440 13.93 -1.76 -30.13
CA SER A 440 12.75 -2.54 -29.74
C SER A 440 12.50 -2.32 -28.25
N PRO A 441 11.24 -2.17 -27.80
CA PRO A 441 10.97 -1.90 -26.40
C PRO A 441 11.58 -3.00 -25.54
N LEU A 442 12.70 -2.66 -24.90
CA LEU A 442 13.27 -3.42 -23.81
C LEU A 442 12.17 -3.44 -22.75
N GLY A 443 11.77 -4.64 -22.32
CA GLY A 443 10.92 -4.77 -21.14
C GLY A 443 11.54 -3.98 -19.99
N PHE A 444 10.76 -3.64 -18.97
CA PHE A 444 11.26 -2.89 -17.82
C PHE A 444 12.29 -3.72 -17.03
N SER A 445 13.59 -3.51 -17.24
CA SER A 445 14.58 -3.85 -16.20
C SER A 445 14.59 -2.73 -15.18
N GLY A 446 14.56 -3.06 -13.87
CA GLY A 446 15.01 -2.10 -12.85
C GLY A 446 16.43 -1.55 -13.16
N PRO A 447 16.92 -0.55 -12.42
CA PRO A 447 17.75 0.55 -12.94
C PRO A 447 19.21 0.22 -13.34
N ARG A 448 19.58 -1.05 -13.58
CA ARG A 448 20.94 -1.41 -13.97
C ARG A 448 20.97 -2.45 -15.10
N PRO A 449 21.40 -2.07 -16.32
CA PRO A 449 21.92 -3.05 -17.26
C PRO A 449 23.22 -3.66 -16.70
N PRO A 450 23.53 -4.95 -16.96
CA PRO A 450 24.77 -5.57 -16.51
C PRO A 450 26.00 -4.87 -17.10
N ARG A 451 27.02 -4.74 -16.25
CA ARG A 451 28.33 -4.18 -16.58
C ARG A 451 28.94 -4.90 -17.80
N ASN A 452 29.19 -4.17 -18.88
CA ASN A 452 30.08 -4.47 -20.02
C ASN A 452 29.51 -5.00 -21.34
N LYS A 453 28.20 -5.24 -21.52
CA LYS A 453 27.63 -5.47 -22.87
C LYS A 453 26.17 -5.00 -22.94
N LEU A 454 25.92 -3.95 -23.73
CA LEU A 454 24.59 -3.62 -24.26
C LEU A 454 24.13 -4.76 -25.17
N THR A 455 23.63 -5.84 -24.56
CA THR A 455 23.06 -6.97 -25.30
C THR A 455 21.63 -6.56 -25.65
N GLN A 456 21.42 -6.15 -26.90
CA GLN A 456 20.07 -5.88 -27.42
C GLN A 456 19.31 -7.21 -27.46
N TYR A 457 18.41 -7.42 -26.51
CA TYR A 457 17.55 -8.61 -26.50
C TYR A 457 16.40 -8.41 -27.49
N GLN A 458 16.56 -8.90 -28.72
CA GLN A 458 15.45 -9.10 -29.65
C GLN A 458 14.86 -10.48 -29.40
N ILE A 459 13.59 -10.52 -28.97
CA ILE A 459 12.91 -11.75 -28.58
C ILE A 459 11.86 -12.08 -29.65
N THR A 460 11.91 -13.30 -30.19
CA THR A 460 11.03 -13.78 -31.28
C THR A 460 10.52 -15.19 -30.98
N THR A 461 9.23 -15.42 -31.24
CA THR A 461 8.52 -16.69 -31.04
C THR A 461 8.76 -17.63 -32.22
N LEU A 462 9.36 -18.81 -31.98
CA LEU A 462 9.35 -19.91 -32.93
C LEU A 462 8.09 -20.74 -32.73
N SER A 463 7.05 -20.46 -33.50
CA SER A 463 5.86 -21.33 -33.58
C SER A 463 6.26 -22.64 -34.26
N GLY A 464 6.30 -23.76 -33.52
CA GLY A 464 6.47 -25.08 -34.16
C GLY A 464 6.92 -26.25 -33.27
N SER A 465 7.39 -26.06 -32.04
CA SER A 465 7.88 -27.17 -31.21
C SER A 465 6.73 -27.91 -30.49
N GLN A 466 6.53 -29.19 -30.81
CA GLN A 466 5.53 -30.08 -30.18
C GLN A 466 6.00 -30.73 -28.86
N ASP A 467 7.14 -30.34 -28.29
CA ASP A 467 7.67 -30.96 -27.07
C ASP A 467 7.32 -30.17 -25.78
N PRO A 468 6.51 -30.74 -24.86
CA PRO A 468 6.41 -30.25 -23.49
C PRO A 468 7.58 -30.82 -22.64
N PRO A 469 8.23 -30.06 -21.73
CA PRO A 469 7.81 -28.77 -21.16
C PRO A 469 8.83 -27.66 -21.44
N ARG A 470 9.22 -27.43 -22.71
CA ARG A 470 9.97 -26.21 -23.07
C ARG A 470 8.97 -25.12 -23.48
N ILE A 471 8.43 -24.41 -22.50
CA ILE A 471 7.69 -23.18 -22.77
C ILE A 471 8.73 -22.09 -23.01
N THR A 472 9.03 -21.83 -24.28
CA THR A 472 9.84 -20.69 -24.70
C THR A 472 8.98 -19.44 -24.63
N TYR A 473 9.31 -18.50 -23.74
CA TYR A 473 8.56 -17.26 -23.58
C TYR A 473 9.16 -16.17 -24.47
N ASP A 474 8.33 -15.63 -25.35
CA ASP A 474 8.63 -14.42 -26.11
C ASP A 474 8.00 -13.22 -25.38
N LEU A 475 8.83 -12.36 -24.80
CA LEU A 475 8.40 -11.13 -24.13
C LEU A 475 8.21 -10.02 -25.17
N THR A 476 7.26 -10.17 -26.09
CA THR A 476 6.80 -9.08 -26.95
C THR A 476 5.39 -8.59 -26.63
N ARG A 477 5.34 -7.25 -26.55
CA ARG A 477 4.21 -6.35 -26.81
C ARG A 477 3.02 -6.34 -25.86
N LYS A 478 2.68 -7.43 -25.17
CA LYS A 478 1.40 -7.45 -24.42
C LYS A 478 1.47 -7.04 -22.97
N ASN A 479 2.62 -7.15 -22.32
CA ASN A 479 2.70 -6.78 -20.92
C ASN A 479 4.13 -6.34 -20.53
N SER A 480 4.24 -5.08 -20.12
CA SER A 480 5.42 -4.41 -19.59
C SER A 480 5.72 -4.89 -18.17
N TRP A 481 6.11 -6.14 -18.04
CA TRP A 481 6.46 -6.74 -16.76
C TRP A 481 7.84 -6.30 -16.29
N PRO A 482 8.03 -6.03 -14.99
CA PRO A 482 9.36 -5.88 -14.42
C PRO A 482 10.18 -7.15 -14.61
N TRP A 483 11.46 -6.99 -14.96
CA TRP A 483 12.47 -8.04 -14.99
C TRP A 483 13.80 -7.51 -14.42
N THR A 484 14.73 -8.41 -14.15
CA THR A 484 16.10 -8.07 -13.74
C THR A 484 17.03 -9.21 -14.14
N GLU A 485 18.26 -8.88 -14.52
CA GLU A 485 19.29 -9.86 -14.80
C GLU A 485 19.97 -10.28 -13.51
N ILE A 486 19.93 -11.58 -13.20
CA ILE A 486 20.50 -12.11 -11.96
C ILE A 486 21.95 -12.51 -12.19
N ARG A 487 22.23 -13.13 -13.35
CA ARG A 487 23.53 -13.60 -13.81
C ARG A 487 23.60 -13.46 -15.34
N GLU A 488 24.80 -13.54 -15.90
CA GLU A 488 25.01 -13.47 -17.36
C GLU A 488 24.09 -14.42 -18.13
N ASP A 489 23.80 -15.59 -17.57
CA ASP A 489 22.97 -16.65 -18.17
C ASP A 489 21.55 -16.76 -17.59
N ARG A 490 21.09 -15.80 -16.76
CA ARG A 490 19.80 -15.88 -16.05
C ARG A 490 19.05 -14.55 -16.00
N ILE A 491 17.76 -14.61 -16.28
CA ILE A 491 16.84 -13.47 -16.15
C ILE A 491 15.71 -13.83 -15.20
N LEU A 492 15.34 -12.92 -14.31
CA LEU A 492 14.08 -12.99 -13.60
C LEU A 492 13.09 -12.03 -14.23
N ALA A 493 11.89 -12.50 -14.54
CA ALA A 493 10.85 -11.62 -15.02
C ALA A 493 9.50 -12.00 -14.43
N PHE A 494 8.61 -11.01 -14.29
CA PHE A 494 7.21 -11.32 -14.14
C PHE A 494 6.62 -11.76 -15.49
N THR A 495 5.74 -12.77 -15.44
CA THR A 495 5.11 -13.38 -16.62
C THR A 495 3.62 -13.59 -16.37
N GLY A 496 2.80 -13.54 -17.44
CA GLY A 496 1.34 -13.72 -17.32
C GLY A 496 0.77 -12.82 -16.22
N ASP A 497 -0.21 -13.23 -15.41
CA ASP A 497 -0.71 -12.44 -14.26
C ASP A 497 0.28 -12.32 -13.06
N TRP A 498 1.44 -11.68 -13.22
CA TRP A 498 2.39 -11.41 -12.12
C TRP A 498 3.03 -12.66 -11.50
N VAL A 499 3.32 -13.72 -12.29
CA VAL A 499 4.16 -14.84 -11.81
C VAL A 499 5.63 -14.45 -11.91
N LEU A 500 6.37 -14.51 -10.81
CA LEU A 500 7.82 -14.37 -10.83
C LEU A 500 8.45 -15.64 -11.40
N THR A 501 9.12 -15.51 -12.54
CA THR A 501 9.68 -16.62 -13.32
C THR A 501 11.16 -16.40 -13.57
N LEU A 502 11.95 -17.43 -13.28
CA LEU A 502 13.37 -17.53 -13.57
C LEU A 502 13.57 -18.18 -14.94
N PHE A 503 14.35 -17.51 -15.77
CA PHE A 503 14.70 -17.90 -17.12
C PHE A 503 16.20 -18.16 -17.26
N GLY A 504 16.55 -19.21 -17.98
CA GLY A 504 17.88 -19.42 -18.53
C GLY A 504 18.03 -18.70 -19.86
N LYS A 505 19.17 -18.06 -20.08
CA LYS A 505 19.55 -17.50 -21.38
C LYS A 505 20.29 -18.58 -22.17
N ASP A 506 19.67 -19.04 -23.23
CA ASP A 506 20.29 -19.87 -24.25
C ASP A 506 20.63 -18.96 -25.45
N GLU A 507 21.92 -18.79 -25.76
CA GLU A 507 22.35 -18.01 -26.93
C GLU A 507 21.94 -18.73 -28.23
N ILE A 508 21.23 -18.05 -29.12
CA ILE A 508 20.95 -18.55 -30.49
C ILE A 508 21.52 -17.56 -31.50
N GLY A 509 22.79 -17.76 -31.87
CA GLY A 509 23.43 -17.03 -32.97
C GLY A 509 23.44 -15.51 -32.79
N THR A 510 23.56 -14.79 -33.91
CA THR A 510 23.72 -13.32 -33.93
C THR A 510 22.43 -12.54 -33.68
N ASP A 511 21.27 -13.20 -33.64
CA ASP A 511 19.97 -12.55 -33.84
C ASP A 511 19.03 -12.64 -32.61
N GLY A 512 19.47 -13.22 -31.48
CA GLY A 512 18.69 -13.15 -30.24
C GLY A 512 19.10 -14.12 -29.12
N VAL A 513 18.44 -13.95 -27.97
CA VAL A 513 18.57 -14.82 -26.80
C VAL A 513 17.26 -15.55 -26.58
N VAL A 514 17.32 -16.87 -26.46
CA VAL A 514 16.15 -17.67 -26.09
C VAL A 514 16.08 -17.81 -24.58
N LEU A 515 14.91 -17.51 -24.03
CA LEU A 515 14.65 -17.65 -22.61
C LEU A 515 13.90 -18.94 -22.34
N THR A 516 14.56 -19.87 -21.66
CA THR A 516 13.96 -21.13 -21.20
C THR A 516 13.52 -20.96 -19.75
N SER A 517 12.23 -21.15 -19.47
CA SER A 517 11.72 -21.10 -18.09
C SER A 517 12.35 -22.22 -17.26
N ILE A 518 13.20 -21.87 -16.31
CA ILE A 518 13.84 -22.81 -15.39
C ILE A 518 12.91 -23.10 -14.22
N SER A 519 12.36 -22.05 -13.63
CA SER A 519 11.52 -22.17 -12.45
C SER A 519 10.52 -21.05 -12.38
N GLN A 520 9.34 -21.37 -11.88
CA GLN A 520 8.27 -20.41 -11.64
C GLN A 520 7.97 -20.45 -10.17
N ARG A 521 7.92 -19.28 -9.55
CA ARG A 521 7.35 -19.19 -8.21
C ARG A 521 5.90 -19.67 -8.32
N PRO A 522 5.52 -20.77 -7.66
CA PRO A 522 4.13 -21.18 -7.69
C PRO A 522 3.32 -20.03 -7.08
N ARG A 523 2.41 -19.47 -7.90
CA ARG A 523 1.43 -18.55 -7.34
C ARG A 523 0.72 -19.28 -6.23
N SER A 524 0.57 -18.60 -5.10
CA SER A 524 -0.37 -19.08 -4.10
C SER A 524 -1.73 -19.27 -4.79
N PRO A 525 -2.54 -20.26 -4.38
CA PRO A 525 -3.89 -20.44 -4.93
C PRO A 525 -4.70 -19.13 -4.95
N ILE A 526 -4.38 -18.22 -4.02
CA ILE A 526 -4.97 -16.91 -3.83
C ILE A 526 -4.53 -15.89 -4.91
N GLN A 527 -3.24 -15.83 -5.26
CA GLN A 527 -2.75 -14.98 -6.35
C GLN A 527 -3.34 -15.40 -7.71
N ARG A 528 -3.56 -16.71 -7.93
CA ARG A 528 -4.26 -17.19 -9.13
C ARG A 528 -5.72 -16.75 -9.18
N LEU A 529 -6.42 -16.79 -8.04
CA LEU A 529 -7.85 -16.48 -7.98
C LEU A 529 -8.14 -14.99 -8.20
N LEU A 530 -7.36 -14.10 -7.58
CA LEU A 530 -7.66 -12.67 -7.57
C LEU A 530 -7.00 -11.85 -8.69
N HIS A 531 -6.14 -12.45 -9.53
CA HIS A 531 -5.36 -11.73 -10.54
C HIS A 531 -4.60 -10.51 -9.94
N LEU A 532 -4.18 -10.63 -8.67
CA LEU A 532 -3.53 -9.54 -7.95
C LEU A 532 -2.15 -9.28 -8.56
N GLY A 533 -2.07 -8.17 -9.29
CA GLY A 533 -0.83 -7.57 -9.68
C GLY A 533 -0.38 -6.53 -8.69
N TYR A 534 0.66 -6.84 -7.95
CA TYR A 534 1.35 -5.83 -7.16
C TYR A 534 2.35 -5.15 -8.09
N GLY A 535 2.27 -3.82 -8.22
CA GLY A 535 3.38 -3.04 -8.75
C GLY A 535 4.60 -3.41 -7.93
N CYS A 536 5.56 -4.08 -8.57
CA CYS A 536 6.76 -4.55 -7.90
C CYS A 536 7.98 -3.99 -8.61
N VAL A 537 8.87 -3.36 -7.84
CA VAL A 537 10.21 -3.04 -8.30
C VAL A 537 11.06 -4.29 -8.06
N LEU A 538 11.76 -4.75 -9.10
CA LEU A 538 12.72 -5.83 -9.01
C LEU A 538 14.13 -5.25 -9.02
N ASP A 539 14.93 -5.65 -8.04
CA ASP A 539 16.37 -5.45 -8.03
C ASP A 539 17.04 -6.78 -7.65
N SER A 540 18.27 -6.97 -8.10
CA SER A 540 19.01 -8.20 -7.82
C SER A 540 20.48 -7.94 -7.55
N LEU A 541 21.04 -8.75 -6.65
CA LEU A 541 22.45 -8.78 -6.34
C LEU A 541 22.85 -10.24 -6.19
N ASP A 542 23.70 -10.73 -7.09
CA ASP A 542 24.10 -12.13 -7.17
C ASP A 542 22.86 -13.06 -7.22
N ASP A 543 22.68 -13.91 -6.20
CA ASP A 543 21.55 -14.84 -6.08
C ASP A 543 20.36 -14.26 -5.32
N TRP A 544 20.42 -12.99 -4.92
CA TRP A 544 19.36 -12.33 -4.17
C TRP A 544 18.49 -11.51 -5.08
N VAL A 545 17.18 -11.62 -4.88
CA VAL A 545 16.17 -10.87 -5.61
C VAL A 545 15.29 -10.19 -4.60
N LEU A 546 15.13 -8.89 -4.77
CA LEU A 546 14.20 -8.10 -4.00
C LEU A 546 12.98 -7.78 -4.84
N CYS A 547 11.81 -7.97 -4.24
CA CYS A 547 10.55 -7.47 -4.78
C CYS A 547 9.96 -6.50 -3.77
N ALA A 548 10.10 -5.21 -4.05
CA ALA A 548 9.43 -4.17 -3.29
C ALA A 548 8.00 -4.00 -3.76
N HIS A 549 7.07 -3.88 -2.82
CA HIS A 549 5.66 -3.62 -3.07
C HIS A 549 5.11 -2.65 -2.00
N ASP A 550 3.91 -2.10 -2.19
CA ASP A 550 3.32 -1.10 -1.28
C ASP A 550 3.27 -1.53 0.20
N LEU A 551 3.24 -2.84 0.45
CA LEU A 551 3.16 -3.46 1.77
C LEU A 551 4.51 -3.75 2.44
N GLY A 552 5.64 -3.60 1.75
CA GLY A 552 6.88 -4.22 2.20
C GLY A 552 7.86 -4.59 1.09
N VAL A 553 8.96 -5.22 1.47
CA VAL A 553 9.91 -5.84 0.55
C VAL A 553 10.00 -7.32 0.86
N THR A 554 9.87 -8.14 -0.18
CA THR A 554 10.08 -9.58 -0.07
C THR A 554 11.41 -9.93 -0.71
N VAL A 555 12.26 -10.62 0.06
CA VAL A 555 13.56 -11.10 -0.38
C VAL A 555 13.42 -12.56 -0.80
N TYR A 556 13.85 -12.85 -2.01
CA TYR A 556 14.03 -14.19 -2.54
C TYR A 556 15.53 -14.48 -2.72
N ARG A 557 15.87 -15.75 -2.60
CA ARG A 557 17.16 -16.30 -2.95
C ARG A 557 16.95 -17.29 -4.09
N ILE A 558 17.86 -17.27 -5.05
CA ILE A 558 17.89 -18.22 -6.15
C ILE A 558 18.90 -19.30 -5.79
N SER A 559 18.39 -20.35 -5.15
CA SER A 559 19.21 -21.48 -4.69
C SER A 559 19.63 -22.33 -5.89
N ASP A 560 20.93 -22.62 -5.98
CA ASP A 560 21.55 -23.48 -7.00
C ASP A 560 21.21 -23.11 -8.45
N GLY A 561 20.84 -21.85 -8.70
CA GLY A 561 20.49 -21.36 -10.04
C GLY A 561 19.15 -21.89 -10.59
N HIS A 562 18.36 -22.59 -9.78
CA HIS A 562 17.16 -23.30 -10.25
C HIS A 562 15.90 -23.07 -9.43
N GLU A 563 15.97 -22.64 -8.16
CA GLU A 563 14.78 -22.47 -7.34
C GLU A 563 14.64 -21.06 -6.76
N ILE A 564 13.46 -20.46 -6.91
CA ILE A 564 13.11 -19.19 -6.29
C ILE A 564 12.60 -19.46 -4.87
N GLN A 565 13.47 -19.30 -3.87
CA GLN A 565 13.13 -19.50 -2.46
C GLN A 565 12.84 -18.15 -1.77
N ARG A 566 11.68 -18.01 -1.13
CA ARG A 566 11.42 -16.84 -0.27
C ARG A 566 12.25 -16.96 1.01
N VAL A 567 13.15 -16.01 1.23
CA VAL A 567 13.99 -15.97 2.43
C VAL A 567 13.35 -15.13 3.52
N GLY A 568 12.79 -13.98 3.14
CA GLY A 568 12.14 -13.15 4.13
C GLY A 568 11.28 -12.03 3.58
N HIS A 569 10.70 -11.30 4.51
CA HIS A 569 9.82 -10.18 4.26
C HIS A 569 10.05 -9.10 5.30
N TYR A 570 10.05 -7.86 4.85
CA TYR A 570 10.09 -6.68 5.68
C TYR A 570 8.87 -5.81 5.36
N ALA A 571 8.07 -5.51 6.38
CA ALA A 571 6.88 -4.68 6.28
C ALA A 571 7.14 -3.41 7.10
N ALA A 572 7.48 -2.31 6.42
CA ALA A 572 7.88 -1.06 7.08
C ALA A 572 6.79 0.01 7.06
N GLY A 573 5.54 -0.37 6.83
CA GLY A 573 4.47 0.59 6.55
C GLY A 573 4.36 0.89 5.06
N GLN A 574 3.59 1.92 4.71
CA GLN A 574 3.14 2.15 3.34
C GLN A 574 4.22 2.78 2.44
N GLY A 575 4.41 2.20 1.25
CA GLY A 575 4.85 2.90 0.05
C GLY A 575 6.35 3.23 -0.02
N PHE A 576 7.18 2.20 -0.20
CA PHE A 576 8.55 2.42 -0.64
C PHE A 576 8.58 3.07 -2.03
N GLY A 577 9.25 4.21 -2.13
CA GLY A 577 9.44 4.91 -3.39
C GLY A 577 10.52 4.25 -4.24
N ASP A 578 11.57 3.75 -3.60
CA ASP A 578 12.68 3.09 -4.28
C ASP A 578 13.46 2.14 -3.35
N MET A 579 14.34 1.31 -3.92
CA MET A 579 15.29 0.49 -3.20
C MET A 579 16.64 0.42 -3.92
N VAL A 580 17.72 0.34 -3.15
CA VAL A 580 19.08 0.12 -3.67
C VAL A 580 19.81 -0.93 -2.85
N ILE A 581 20.64 -1.72 -3.52
CA ILE A 581 21.48 -2.73 -2.87
C ILE A 581 22.93 -2.23 -2.81
N LEU A 582 23.51 -2.29 -1.62
CA LEU A 582 24.93 -1.98 -1.37
C LEU A 582 25.82 -3.20 -1.64
N PRO A 583 27.12 -3.00 -1.95
CA PRO A 583 28.04 -4.11 -2.26
C PRO A 583 28.19 -5.15 -1.14
N ASP A 584 27.96 -4.75 0.12
CA ASP A 584 28.03 -5.63 1.29
C ASP A 584 26.71 -6.36 1.61
N LYS A 585 25.78 -6.41 0.63
CA LYS A 585 24.47 -7.08 0.73
C LYS A 585 23.52 -6.43 1.73
N ARG A 586 23.78 -5.18 2.13
CA ARG A 586 22.75 -4.35 2.73
C ARG A 586 21.82 -3.80 1.66
N VAL A 587 20.56 -3.68 2.01
CA VAL A 587 19.49 -3.20 1.16
C VAL A 587 18.92 -1.98 1.84
N ILE A 588 18.86 -0.89 1.09
CA ILE A 588 18.34 0.38 1.56
C ILE A 588 16.98 0.59 0.92
N LEU A 589 15.97 0.76 1.75
CA LEU A 589 14.60 0.98 1.32
C LEU A 589 14.18 2.39 1.68
N GLY A 590 13.72 3.14 0.69
CA GLY A 590 13.33 4.55 0.88
C GLY A 590 11.82 4.71 0.92
N SER A 591 11.30 5.23 2.03
CA SER A 591 9.90 5.66 2.19
C SER A 591 9.85 7.13 2.64
N ASP A 592 9.19 7.41 3.76
CA ASP A 592 9.39 8.58 4.63
C ASP A 592 10.68 8.48 5.47
N LYS A 593 11.23 7.28 5.61
CA LYS A 593 12.50 6.98 6.30
C LYS A 593 13.39 6.13 5.40
N LEU A 594 14.66 5.98 5.77
CA LEU A 594 15.52 4.95 5.17
C LEU A 594 15.58 3.75 6.10
N HIS A 595 15.25 2.59 5.56
CA HIS A 595 15.35 1.33 6.27
C HIS A 595 16.53 0.55 5.71
N VAL A 596 17.51 0.26 6.57
CA VAL A 596 18.69 -0.53 6.23
C VAL A 596 18.42 -1.96 6.65
N LEU A 597 18.33 -2.86 5.68
CA LEU A 597 18.18 -4.30 5.92
C LEU A 597 19.48 -5.00 5.55
N ARG A 598 19.92 -5.94 6.37
CA ARG A 598 20.97 -6.88 5.96
C ARG A 598 20.35 -8.17 5.48
N LEU A 599 20.75 -8.59 4.29
CA LEU A 599 20.38 -9.90 3.78
C LEU A 599 21.08 -10.98 4.63
N PRO A 600 20.38 -12.06 5.01
CA PRO A 600 20.95 -13.07 5.90
C PRO A 600 22.19 -13.73 5.29
N GLU A 601 23.23 -13.89 6.12
CA GLU A 601 24.39 -14.72 5.80
C GLU A 601 23.96 -16.19 5.76
N LYS A 602 24.58 -16.97 4.88
CA LYS A 602 24.10 -18.23 4.32
C LYS A 602 23.50 -19.25 5.28
#